data_AF-A0A542DX03-F1
#
_entry.id   AF-A0A542DX03-F1
#
_cell.length_a   1.000
_cell.length_b   1.000
_cell.length_c   1.000
_cell.angle_alpha   90.00
_cell.angle_beta   90.00
_cell.angle_gamma   90.00
#
_symmetry.space_group_name_H-M   'P 1'
#
loop_
_entity.id
_entity.type
_entity.pdbx_description
1 polymer ?
#
loop_
_entity_poly.entity_id
_entity_poly.type
_entity_poly.pdbx_seq_one_letter_code
_entity_poly.pdbx_strand_id
1 'polypeptide(L)'
;MSAATRSTRGRRVPRRFLVGAVAGSVAAGALALAAAPAQAAGGPTITVLYDAVGSSTVRSTGSVVPLGPTTLTTVVSGDGTFTGSLPLPPQRTSFKALGLLPVTATVTFEPAGGKRQVTGTLLPGKVRSKARYYLRLSDVTVAGLPAFVGDSCRTVDPVVIPATTPKGQTFDLTNGGTLTGTYTIGQFATCGLQTPIINALIPGAGNTETITLTNGRVVSPQ
;
A
#
# COMPACT_ATOMS: atom_id res chain seq x y z
N MET A 1 -35.78 -41.09 43.35
CA MET A 1 -34.97 -42.23 43.86
C MET A 1 -33.71 -42.28 43.02
N SER A 2 -32.47 -42.31 43.52
CA SER A 2 -31.97 -42.13 44.88
C SER A 2 -30.48 -41.72 44.86
N ALA A 3 -30.07 -40.92 45.84
CA ALA A 3 -28.85 -41.06 46.67
C ALA A 3 -27.47 -41.33 45.99
N ALA A 4 -26.46 -40.46 46.14
CA ALA A 4 -25.53 -40.32 47.29
C ALA A 4 -24.27 -41.22 47.17
N THR A 5 -23.09 -41.06 47.79
CA THR A 5 -22.35 -40.02 48.52
C THR A 5 -21.13 -40.75 49.14
N ARG A 6 -19.89 -40.19 49.01
CA ARG A 6 -18.65 -40.45 49.82
C ARG A 6 -18.10 -41.88 50.06
N SER A 7 -16.76 -41.98 49.95
CA SER A 7 -15.80 -42.57 50.92
C SER A 7 -14.38 -42.57 50.32
N THR A 8 -13.23 -42.62 51.02
CA THR A 8 -12.80 -42.56 52.44
C THR A 8 -11.31 -42.14 52.43
N ARG A 9 -10.79 -41.22 53.27
CA ARG A 9 -10.57 -41.24 54.74
C ARG A 9 -9.33 -42.05 55.20
N GLY A 10 -8.30 -41.36 55.70
CA GLY A 10 -7.14 -41.92 56.43
C GLY A 10 -5.88 -41.05 56.21
N ARG A 11 -5.02 -40.75 57.19
CA ARG A 11 -4.92 -41.19 58.60
C ARG A 11 -4.35 -40.04 59.47
N ARG A 12 -4.39 -40.19 60.80
CA ARG A 12 -4.25 -39.14 61.81
C ARG A 12 -2.85 -39.14 62.51
N VAL A 13 -2.32 -37.95 62.88
CA VAL A 13 -1.93 -37.49 64.26
C VAL A 13 -0.78 -38.26 64.98
N PRO A 14 -0.03 -37.75 66.00
CA PRO A 14 -0.04 -36.45 66.73
C PRO A 14 1.33 -35.69 66.56
N ARG A 15 1.93 -34.85 67.45
CA ARG A 15 1.63 -34.29 68.80
C ARG A 15 2.49 -33.02 69.09
N ARG A 16 2.15 -32.33 70.20
CA ARG A 16 2.97 -31.42 71.06
C ARG A 16 3.13 -29.94 70.67
N PHE A 17 2.32 -29.14 71.36
CA PHE A 17 2.51 -27.74 71.74
C PHE A 17 3.95 -27.37 72.13
N LEU A 18 4.34 -26.14 71.79
CA LEU A 18 4.88 -25.19 72.76
C LEU A 18 4.54 -23.76 72.34
N VAL A 19 4.15 -22.94 73.32
CA VAL A 19 3.80 -21.52 73.15
C VAL A 19 5.07 -20.68 73.21
N GLY A 20 5.19 -19.69 72.32
CA GLY A 20 6.29 -18.72 72.33
C GLY A 20 5.96 -17.53 71.45
N ALA A 21 5.40 -16.47 72.04
CA ALA A 21 5.07 -15.23 71.33
C ALA A 21 6.18 -14.20 71.53
N VAL A 22 6.76 -13.71 70.43
CA VAL A 22 7.42 -12.38 70.34
C VAL A 22 7.11 -11.80 68.97
N ALA A 23 6.87 -10.48 68.91
CA ALA A 23 6.40 -9.78 67.72
C ALA A 23 7.47 -9.62 66.62
N GLY A 24 7.01 -9.50 65.37
CA GLY A 24 7.86 -9.27 64.20
C GLY A 24 7.04 -9.08 62.92
N SER A 25 6.39 -7.92 62.78
CA SER A 25 5.60 -7.59 61.59
C SER A 25 6.50 -7.20 60.41
N VAL A 26 6.80 -8.15 59.53
CA VAL A 26 7.44 -7.89 58.23
C VAL A 26 6.37 -7.92 57.14
N ALA A 27 6.12 -6.75 56.54
CA ALA A 27 5.14 -6.61 55.47
C ALA A 27 5.61 -7.32 54.17
N ALA A 28 4.65 -7.82 53.39
CA ALA A 28 4.93 -8.51 52.14
C ALA A 28 5.52 -7.57 51.07
N GLY A 29 6.61 -8.00 50.43
CA GLY A 29 7.28 -7.28 49.34
C GLY A 29 7.46 -8.17 48.10
N ALA A 30 6.37 -8.45 47.39
CA ALA A 30 6.45 -9.15 46.11
C ALA A 30 6.94 -8.18 45.02
N LEU A 31 8.24 -8.26 44.69
CA LEU A 31 8.85 -7.50 43.59
C LEU A 31 8.39 -8.03 42.23
N ALA A 32 7.21 -7.58 41.78
CA ALA A 32 6.79 -7.75 40.41
C ALA A 32 7.59 -6.80 39.51
N LEU A 33 8.55 -7.33 38.73
CA LEU A 33 9.15 -6.57 37.64
C LEU A 33 8.10 -6.39 36.53
N ALA A 34 7.39 -5.26 36.58
CA ALA A 34 6.54 -4.83 35.48
C ALA A 34 7.42 -4.52 34.26
N ALA A 35 7.44 -5.42 33.29
CA ALA A 35 8.00 -5.12 31.98
C ALA A 35 7.19 -3.97 31.36
N ALA A 36 7.80 -2.79 31.24
CA ALA A 36 7.19 -1.67 30.54
C ALA A 36 6.85 -2.10 29.10
N PRO A 37 5.68 -1.73 28.55
CA PRO A 37 5.37 -2.03 27.16
C PRO A 37 6.42 -1.36 26.29
N ALA A 38 7.07 -2.10 25.38
CA ALA A 38 7.99 -1.50 24.43
C ALA A 38 7.22 -0.50 23.56
N GLN A 39 7.37 0.80 23.85
CA GLN A 39 6.81 1.84 22.99
C GLN A 39 7.52 1.73 21.65
N ALA A 40 6.77 1.43 20.59
CA ALA A 40 7.32 1.36 19.25
C ALA A 40 7.99 2.71 18.94
N ALA A 41 9.29 2.67 18.63
CA ALA A 41 10.09 3.86 18.37
C ALA A 41 9.76 4.48 16.99
N GLY A 42 8.53 4.97 16.84
CA GLY A 42 8.14 5.88 15.78
C GLY A 42 8.67 7.27 16.14
N GLY A 43 9.71 7.72 15.44
CA GLY A 43 10.13 9.12 15.50
C GLY A 43 9.01 10.06 15.01
N PRO A 44 9.17 11.39 15.19
CA PRO A 44 8.17 12.35 14.73
C PRO A 44 7.91 12.16 13.23
N THR A 45 6.63 12.06 12.88
CA THR A 45 6.17 12.01 11.49
C THR A 45 5.41 13.28 11.13
N ILE A 46 5.60 13.75 9.90
CA ILE A 46 4.80 14.84 9.32
C ILE A 46 3.95 14.29 8.18
N THR A 47 2.71 14.78 8.05
CA THR A 47 1.85 14.44 6.92
C THR A 47 1.91 15.58 5.90
N VAL A 48 2.19 15.26 4.63
CA VAL A 48 2.29 16.24 3.55
C VAL A 48 1.38 15.84 2.39
N LEU A 49 0.50 16.77 1.98
CA LEU A 49 -0.40 16.63 0.85
C LEU A 49 0.17 17.36 -0.36
N TYR A 50 0.05 16.77 -1.55
CA TYR A 50 0.38 17.39 -2.83
C TYR A 50 -0.77 17.23 -3.82
N ASP A 51 -1.01 18.25 -4.63
CA ASP A 51 -1.84 18.12 -5.82
C ASP A 51 -1.02 17.38 -6.89
N ALA A 52 -1.60 16.36 -7.51
CA ALA A 52 -0.89 15.42 -8.37
C ALA A 52 -1.58 15.30 -9.74
N VAL A 53 -0.82 15.63 -10.79
CA VAL A 53 -1.25 15.53 -12.20
C VAL A 53 -0.11 14.97 -13.04
N GLY A 54 -0.41 14.07 -13.97
CA GLY A 54 0.60 13.48 -14.83
C GLY A 54 0.02 12.69 -15.99
N SER A 55 0.88 11.90 -16.62
CA SER A 55 0.52 10.93 -17.64
C SER A 55 1.49 9.76 -17.64
N SER A 56 1.06 8.66 -18.25
CA SER A 56 1.90 7.51 -18.53
C SER A 56 1.70 7.04 -19.96
N THR A 57 2.79 6.63 -20.61
CA THR A 57 2.80 6.09 -21.97
C THR A 57 3.07 4.59 -21.93
N VAL A 58 2.11 3.80 -22.41
CA VAL A 58 2.26 2.36 -22.56
C VAL A 58 2.97 2.08 -23.89
N ARG A 59 4.16 1.46 -23.84
CA ARG A 59 5.05 1.38 -25.00
C ARG A 59 4.55 0.42 -26.09
N SER A 60 3.91 -0.67 -25.68
CA SER A 60 3.40 -1.73 -26.55
C SER A 60 2.24 -1.26 -27.44
N THR A 61 1.35 -0.43 -26.89
CA THR A 61 0.16 0.11 -27.57
C THR A 61 0.34 1.53 -28.12
N GLY A 62 1.36 2.26 -27.63
CA GLY A 62 1.52 3.69 -27.87
C GLY A 62 0.48 4.58 -27.16
N SER A 63 -0.37 4.00 -26.30
CA SER A 63 -1.45 4.74 -25.63
C SER A 63 -0.93 5.60 -24.49
N VAL A 64 -1.44 6.83 -24.39
CA VAL A 64 -1.26 7.68 -23.22
C VAL A 64 -2.44 7.49 -22.26
N VAL A 65 -2.14 7.38 -20.98
CA VAL A 65 -3.10 7.27 -19.87
C VAL A 65 -2.85 8.46 -18.94
N PRO A 66 -3.82 9.37 -18.72
CA PRO A 66 -3.68 10.45 -17.75
C PRO A 66 -3.49 9.90 -16.32
N LEU A 67 -2.84 10.66 -15.45
CA LEU A 67 -2.70 10.33 -14.03
C LEU A 67 -3.26 11.49 -13.21
N GLY A 68 -4.45 11.30 -12.64
CA GLY A 68 -5.17 12.37 -11.94
C GLY A 68 -6.05 13.23 -12.87
N PRO A 69 -6.41 14.47 -12.46
CA PRO A 69 -6.00 15.14 -11.23
C PRO A 69 -6.43 14.39 -9.97
N THR A 70 -5.59 14.42 -8.94
CA THR A 70 -5.86 13.82 -7.62
C THR A 70 -4.95 14.44 -6.54
N THR A 71 -5.07 14.01 -5.30
CA THR A 71 -4.20 14.42 -4.18
C THR A 71 -3.36 13.24 -3.70
N LEU A 72 -2.04 13.41 -3.68
CA LEU A 72 -1.11 12.53 -2.98
C LEU A 72 -1.09 12.89 -1.50
N THR A 73 -1.36 11.95 -0.60
CA THR A 73 -1.10 12.10 0.84
C THR A 73 0.14 11.29 1.20
N THR A 74 1.15 11.92 1.80
CA THR A 74 2.36 11.24 2.31
C THR A 74 2.48 11.40 3.82
N VAL A 75 2.99 10.38 4.49
CA VAL A 75 3.45 10.41 5.88
C VAL A 75 4.96 10.19 5.84
N VAL A 76 5.70 11.23 6.20
CA VAL A 76 7.16 11.30 6.18
C VAL A 76 7.70 11.10 7.59
N SER A 77 8.67 10.22 7.74
CA SER A 77 9.40 9.95 8.98
C SER A 77 10.63 10.86 9.11
N GLY A 78 11.09 11.09 10.34
CA GLY A 78 12.30 11.89 10.62
C GLY A 78 13.62 11.36 10.00
N ASP A 79 13.65 10.13 9.50
CA ASP A 79 14.77 9.54 8.74
C ASP A 79 14.70 9.82 7.22
N GLY A 80 13.68 10.57 6.77
CA GLY A 80 13.43 10.86 5.36
C GLY A 80 12.68 9.76 4.60
N THR A 81 12.40 8.61 5.21
CA THR A 81 11.51 7.61 4.59
C THR A 81 10.06 8.12 4.59
N PHE A 82 9.26 7.67 3.62
CA PHE A 82 7.83 7.97 3.61
C PHE A 82 6.98 6.85 3.03
N THR A 83 5.72 6.83 3.47
CA THR A 83 4.63 6.05 2.85
C THR A 83 3.53 6.99 2.41
N GLY A 84 2.69 6.58 1.46
CA GLY A 84 1.61 7.45 0.99
C GLY A 84 0.50 6.76 0.23
N SER A 85 -0.58 7.52 0.08
CA SER A 85 -1.78 7.18 -0.68
C SER A 85 -1.92 8.11 -1.88
N LEU A 86 -1.99 7.53 -3.07
CA LEU A 86 -2.30 8.22 -4.33
C LEU A 86 -3.50 7.52 -4.97
N PRO A 87 -4.74 7.98 -4.74
CA PRO A 87 -5.92 7.42 -5.37
C PRO A 87 -6.03 7.95 -6.80
N LEU A 88 -5.62 7.16 -7.79
CA LEU A 88 -5.75 7.52 -9.19
C LEU A 88 -7.19 7.25 -9.68
N PRO A 89 -7.89 8.23 -10.28
CA PRO A 89 -9.21 8.01 -10.87
C PRO A 89 -9.12 7.05 -12.07
N PRO A 90 -10.15 6.21 -12.34
CA PRO A 90 -10.22 5.40 -13.56
C PRO A 90 -10.10 6.27 -14.81
N GLN A 91 -9.41 5.77 -15.84
CA GLN A 91 -9.13 6.50 -17.06
C GLN A 91 -9.54 5.71 -18.29
N ARG A 92 -10.24 6.36 -19.23
CA ARG A 92 -10.49 5.78 -20.54
C ARG A 92 -9.31 6.04 -21.45
N THR A 93 -8.79 4.98 -22.07
CA THR A 93 -7.69 5.04 -23.04
C THR A 93 -8.09 4.38 -24.35
N SER A 94 -7.35 4.66 -25.42
CA SER A 94 -7.54 4.06 -26.74
C SER A 94 -6.21 3.86 -27.46
N PHE A 95 -6.17 2.84 -28.32
CA PHE A 95 -5.05 2.51 -29.19
C PHE A 95 -5.53 1.80 -30.46
N LYS A 96 -4.61 1.53 -31.40
CA LYS A 96 -4.90 0.70 -32.57
C LYS A 96 -4.21 -0.65 -32.46
N ALA A 97 -4.98 -1.72 -32.24
CA ALA A 97 -4.47 -3.07 -32.36
C ALA A 97 -4.08 -3.34 -33.83
N LEU A 98 -2.89 -3.92 -34.03
CA LEU A 98 -2.31 -4.20 -35.35
C LEU A 98 -2.26 -2.97 -36.28
N GLY A 99 -2.17 -1.76 -35.73
CA GLY A 99 -2.13 -0.49 -36.47
C GLY A 99 -3.44 -0.04 -37.10
N LEU A 100 -4.47 -0.88 -37.15
CA LEU A 100 -5.73 -0.61 -37.85
C LEU A 100 -6.96 -0.62 -36.94
N LEU A 101 -7.11 -1.62 -36.07
CA LEU A 101 -8.35 -1.85 -35.32
C LEU A 101 -8.40 -0.96 -34.07
N PRO A 102 -9.34 0.01 -33.97
CA PRO A 102 -9.43 0.86 -32.79
C PRO A 102 -9.95 0.05 -31.60
N VAL A 103 -9.19 0.10 -30.50
CA VAL A 103 -9.54 -0.49 -29.21
C VAL A 103 -9.70 0.65 -28.21
N THR A 104 -10.77 0.62 -27.41
CA THR A 104 -10.89 1.48 -26.22
C THR A 104 -11.04 0.61 -24.98
N ALA A 105 -10.57 1.09 -23.83
CA ALA A 105 -10.71 0.42 -22.55
C ALA A 105 -10.70 1.44 -21.41
N THR A 106 -11.39 1.15 -20.31
CA THR A 106 -11.21 1.85 -19.04
C THR A 106 -10.14 1.12 -18.22
N VAL A 107 -9.11 1.85 -17.78
CA VAL A 107 -8.07 1.37 -16.87
C VAL A 107 -8.38 1.89 -15.46
N THR A 108 -8.53 0.98 -14.51
CA THR A 108 -8.66 1.28 -13.08
C THR A 108 -7.37 0.89 -12.35
N PHE A 109 -6.89 1.78 -11.49
CA PHE A 109 -5.68 1.59 -10.69
C PHE A 109 -6.06 1.13 -9.28
N GLU A 110 -5.96 -0.16 -8.97
CA GLU A 110 -6.28 -0.70 -7.64
C GLU A 110 -5.04 -0.65 -6.72
N PRO A 111 -5.06 0.12 -5.60
CA PRO A 111 -3.89 0.25 -4.72
C PRO A 111 -3.44 -1.07 -4.07
N ALA A 112 -2.25 -1.55 -4.44
CA ALA A 112 -1.67 -2.74 -3.80
C ALA A 112 -1.04 -2.33 -2.46
N GLY A 113 -1.61 -2.82 -1.35
CA GLY A 113 -1.25 -2.40 0.01
C GLY A 113 -2.18 -1.31 0.60
N GLY A 114 -3.35 -1.08 0.01
CA GLY A 114 -4.34 -0.13 0.53
C GLY A 114 -3.83 1.31 0.47
N LYS A 115 -4.01 2.10 1.55
CA LYS A 115 -3.61 3.52 1.63
C LYS A 115 -2.09 3.76 1.82
N ARG A 116 -1.24 2.75 1.60
CA ARG A 116 0.23 2.84 1.71
C ARG A 116 0.92 2.24 0.47
N GLN A 117 0.26 2.31 -0.68
CA GLN A 117 0.76 1.80 -1.96
C GLN A 117 1.98 2.57 -2.48
N VAL A 118 2.17 3.82 -2.05
CA VAL A 118 3.38 4.61 -2.33
C VAL A 118 4.37 4.43 -1.19
N THR A 119 5.62 4.15 -1.52
CA THR A 119 6.75 4.09 -0.58
C THR A 119 7.95 4.81 -1.17
N GLY A 120 8.76 5.50 -0.37
CA GLY A 120 9.89 6.25 -0.88
C GLY A 120 10.82 6.83 0.17
N THR A 121 11.77 7.61 -0.31
CA THR A 121 12.76 8.36 0.45
C THR A 121 12.86 9.77 -0.09
N LEU A 122 12.75 10.75 0.79
CA LEU A 122 13.16 12.13 0.59
C LEU A 122 14.65 12.24 0.84
N LEU A 123 15.37 12.76 -0.15
CA LEU A 123 16.78 13.12 -0.12
C LEU A 123 16.89 14.64 -0.27
N PRO A 124 18.01 15.28 0.09
CA PRO A 124 18.19 16.72 -0.12
C PRO A 124 17.87 17.14 -1.56
N GLY A 125 16.78 17.89 -1.73
CA GLY A 125 16.27 18.35 -3.02
C GLY A 125 15.81 17.26 -4.00
N LYS A 126 15.58 16.01 -3.58
CA LYS A 126 15.23 14.89 -4.48
C LYS A 126 14.29 13.88 -3.83
N VAL A 127 13.41 13.29 -4.63
CA VAL A 127 12.57 12.16 -4.24
C VAL A 127 12.98 10.91 -5.03
N ARG A 128 12.95 9.77 -4.35
CA ARG A 128 12.85 8.45 -4.97
C ARG A 128 11.68 7.71 -4.34
N SER A 129 10.73 7.25 -5.14
CA SER A 129 9.59 6.48 -4.67
C SER A 129 9.21 5.37 -5.64
N LYS A 130 8.29 4.52 -5.19
CA LYS A 130 7.60 3.50 -5.99
C LYS A 130 6.15 3.41 -5.53
N ALA A 131 5.24 3.42 -6.48
CA ALA A 131 3.83 3.09 -6.26
C ALA A 131 3.56 1.65 -6.74
N ARG A 132 2.53 1.00 -6.17
CA ARG A 132 2.13 -0.37 -6.55
C ARG A 132 0.63 -0.42 -6.83
N TYR A 133 0.24 -0.85 -8.03
CA TYR A 133 -1.16 -0.99 -8.42
C TYR A 133 -1.41 -2.30 -9.15
N TYR A 134 -2.56 -2.94 -8.93
CA TYR A 134 -3.11 -3.81 -9.96
C TYR A 134 -3.77 -2.92 -11.01
N LEU A 135 -3.52 -3.21 -12.29
CA LEU A 135 -4.23 -2.53 -13.38
C LEU A 135 -5.41 -3.41 -13.76
N ARG A 136 -6.64 -2.90 -13.59
CA ARG A 136 -7.89 -3.57 -13.97
C ARG A 136 -8.45 -2.94 -15.24
N LEU A 137 -8.89 -3.76 -16.18
CA LEU A 137 -9.50 -3.34 -17.44
C LEU A 137 -11.01 -3.58 -17.41
N SER A 138 -11.79 -2.57 -17.80
CA SER A 138 -13.24 -2.66 -18.03
C SER A 138 -13.61 -1.94 -19.32
N ASP A 139 -14.89 -2.04 -19.72
CA ASP A 139 -15.49 -1.28 -20.83
C ASP A 139 -14.72 -1.42 -22.16
N VAL A 140 -14.11 -2.58 -22.38
CA VAL A 140 -13.27 -2.82 -23.55
C VAL A 140 -14.16 -2.89 -24.78
N THR A 141 -13.83 -2.11 -25.80
CA THR A 141 -14.47 -2.17 -27.11
C THR A 141 -13.43 -2.32 -28.21
N VAL A 142 -13.77 -3.09 -29.25
CA VAL A 142 -12.93 -3.33 -30.43
C VAL A 142 -13.77 -3.01 -31.65
N ALA A 143 -13.31 -2.07 -32.49
CA ALA A 143 -14.08 -1.55 -33.62
C ALA A 143 -15.51 -1.05 -33.24
N GLY A 144 -15.67 -0.56 -32.01
CA GLY A 144 -16.96 -0.11 -31.45
C GLY A 144 -17.83 -1.21 -30.83
N LEU A 145 -17.50 -2.49 -31.03
CA LEU A 145 -18.23 -3.62 -30.43
C LEU A 145 -17.67 -3.94 -29.03
N PRO A 146 -18.52 -4.24 -28.02
CA PRO A 146 -18.06 -4.67 -26.70
C PRO A 146 -17.26 -5.97 -26.74
N ALA A 147 -16.08 -5.97 -26.15
CA ALA A 147 -15.27 -7.15 -25.89
C ALA A 147 -15.40 -7.52 -24.40
N PHE A 148 -16.20 -8.55 -24.10
CA PHE A 148 -16.46 -8.95 -22.73
C PHE A 148 -15.21 -9.53 -22.05
N VAL A 149 -14.58 -8.73 -21.18
CA VAL A 149 -13.46 -9.14 -20.33
C VAL A 149 -13.87 -9.59 -18.93
N GLY A 150 -15.11 -9.27 -18.52
CA GLY A 150 -15.63 -9.55 -17.16
C GLY A 150 -15.05 -8.62 -16.09
N ASP A 151 -15.64 -8.66 -14.90
CA ASP A 151 -15.34 -7.70 -13.82
C ASP A 151 -13.99 -7.90 -13.13
N SER A 152 -13.25 -8.96 -13.44
CA SER A 152 -11.99 -9.30 -12.76
C SER A 152 -10.77 -9.29 -13.68
N CYS A 153 -10.87 -8.73 -14.89
CA CYS A 153 -9.73 -8.63 -15.81
C CYS A 153 -8.66 -7.68 -15.25
N ARG A 154 -7.59 -8.21 -14.67
CA ARG A 154 -6.52 -7.39 -14.07
C ARG A 154 -5.15 -8.04 -14.15
N THR A 155 -4.09 -7.27 -13.88
CA THR A 155 -2.72 -7.82 -13.78
C THR A 155 -2.62 -8.89 -12.70
N VAL A 156 -1.85 -9.96 -12.96
CA VAL A 156 -1.60 -11.06 -12.01
C VAL A 156 -0.92 -10.52 -10.75
N ASP A 157 0.13 -9.74 -10.95
CA ASP A 157 0.91 -9.08 -9.91
C ASP A 157 0.67 -7.56 -9.89
N PRO A 158 0.96 -6.87 -8.77
CA PRO A 158 1.02 -5.42 -8.73
C PRO A 158 2.13 -4.88 -9.65
N VAL A 159 1.75 -4.02 -10.59
CA VAL A 159 2.68 -3.21 -11.36
C VAL A 159 3.39 -2.24 -10.43
N VAL A 160 4.73 -2.24 -10.46
CA VAL A 160 5.58 -1.35 -9.66
C VAL A 160 6.02 -0.19 -10.52
N ILE A 161 5.59 1.01 -10.17
CA ILE A 161 5.80 2.25 -10.91
C ILE A 161 6.79 3.12 -10.11
N PRO A 162 8.07 3.20 -10.47
CA PRO A 162 9.04 4.07 -9.79
C PRO A 162 8.81 5.54 -10.16
N ALA A 163 9.01 6.47 -9.23
CA ALA A 163 8.98 7.89 -9.53
C ALA A 163 10.18 8.58 -8.88
N THR A 164 10.98 9.29 -9.69
CA THR A 164 12.25 9.88 -9.24
C THR A 164 12.42 11.29 -9.81
N THR A 165 13.01 12.20 -9.04
CA THR A 165 13.35 13.54 -9.53
C THR A 165 14.34 13.43 -10.71
N PRO A 166 14.04 13.99 -11.89
CA PRO A 166 14.92 13.92 -13.06
C PRO A 166 16.31 14.50 -12.82
N LYS A 167 17.30 14.05 -13.61
CA LYS A 167 18.66 14.60 -13.57
C LYS A 167 18.62 16.09 -13.92
N GLY A 168 19.25 16.93 -13.10
CA GLY A 168 19.28 18.39 -13.28
C GLY A 168 18.05 19.11 -12.73
N GLN A 169 17.09 18.40 -12.14
CA GLN A 169 15.94 18.99 -11.45
C GLN A 169 16.04 18.81 -9.93
N THR A 170 15.25 19.60 -9.22
CA THR A 170 15.12 19.61 -7.76
C THR A 170 13.65 19.39 -7.39
N PHE A 171 13.41 18.64 -6.32
CA PHE A 171 12.10 18.53 -5.66
C PHE A 171 12.10 19.42 -4.43
N ASP A 172 11.12 20.32 -4.33
CA ASP A 172 10.91 21.20 -3.20
C ASP A 172 9.75 20.68 -2.33
N LEU A 173 9.89 20.76 -1.00
CA LEU A 173 8.88 20.16 -0.10
C LEU A 173 7.54 20.93 -0.15
N THR A 174 7.56 22.24 -0.41
CA THR A 174 6.37 23.11 -0.39
C THR A 174 5.80 23.33 -1.79
N ASN A 175 6.65 23.43 -2.81
CA ASN A 175 6.24 23.66 -4.19
C ASN A 175 6.06 22.35 -4.98
N GLY A 176 6.64 21.25 -4.50
CA GLY A 176 6.65 19.96 -5.17
C GLY A 176 7.72 19.85 -6.26
N GLY A 177 7.39 19.19 -7.36
CA GLY A 177 8.28 19.00 -8.51
C GLY A 177 7.84 17.83 -9.39
N THR A 178 8.47 17.72 -10.55
CA THR A 178 8.25 16.62 -11.50
C THR A 178 9.02 15.38 -11.07
N LEU A 179 8.37 14.23 -11.16
CA LEU A 179 8.96 12.91 -10.98
C LEU A 179 8.72 12.07 -12.24
N THR A 180 9.73 11.31 -12.65
CA THR A 180 9.68 10.41 -13.82
C THR A 180 10.15 9.01 -13.46
N GLY A 181 9.71 8.02 -14.24
CA GLY A 181 10.13 6.64 -14.10
C GLY A 181 10.16 5.87 -15.41
N THR A 182 10.28 4.56 -15.27
CA THR A 182 10.05 3.58 -16.34
C THR A 182 9.66 2.26 -15.68
N TYR A 183 8.63 1.60 -16.20
CA TYR A 183 8.07 0.37 -15.60
C TYR A 183 7.68 -0.69 -16.63
N THR A 184 7.35 -1.87 -16.10
CA THR A 184 6.93 -3.05 -16.87
C THR A 184 5.50 -3.42 -16.46
N ILE A 185 4.62 -3.59 -17.44
CA ILE A 185 3.28 -4.14 -17.22
C ILE A 185 3.38 -5.66 -17.32
N GLY A 186 2.94 -6.35 -16.26
CA GLY A 186 2.89 -7.81 -16.21
C GLY A 186 1.71 -8.39 -16.98
N GLN A 187 1.58 -9.72 -16.93
CA GLN A 187 0.47 -10.45 -17.54
C GLN A 187 -0.86 -10.11 -16.86
N PHE A 188 -1.95 -10.12 -17.62
CA PHE A 188 -3.33 -10.06 -17.12
C PHE A 188 -3.91 -11.46 -16.96
N ALA A 189 -4.81 -11.60 -16.00
CA ALA A 189 -5.61 -12.81 -15.77
C ALA A 189 -7.09 -12.45 -15.64
N THR A 190 -7.93 -13.49 -15.63
CA THR A 190 -9.38 -13.38 -15.42
C THR A 190 -10.10 -12.44 -16.39
N CYS A 191 -9.60 -12.34 -17.63
CA CYS A 191 -10.17 -11.55 -18.74
C CYS A 191 -11.05 -12.39 -19.70
N GLY A 192 -11.55 -13.54 -19.24
CA GLY A 192 -12.30 -14.49 -20.06
C GLY A 192 -11.54 -14.94 -21.32
N LEU A 193 -12.25 -15.11 -22.42
CA LEU A 193 -11.70 -15.49 -23.73
C LEU A 193 -10.73 -14.44 -24.32
N GLN A 194 -10.74 -13.20 -23.82
CA GLN A 194 -9.86 -12.13 -24.29
C GLN A 194 -8.46 -12.19 -23.65
N THR A 195 -8.24 -13.03 -22.63
CA THR A 195 -6.96 -13.14 -21.92
C THR A 195 -5.75 -13.33 -22.86
N PRO A 196 -5.78 -14.22 -23.88
CA PRO A 196 -4.63 -14.41 -24.76
C PRO A 196 -4.29 -13.18 -25.62
N ILE A 197 -5.29 -12.49 -26.17
CA ILE A 197 -5.06 -11.33 -27.04
C ILE A 197 -4.67 -10.08 -26.24
N ILE A 198 -5.22 -9.90 -25.03
CA ILE A 198 -4.78 -8.86 -24.08
C ILE A 198 -3.31 -9.06 -23.74
N ASN A 199 -2.91 -10.30 -23.43
CA ASN A 199 -1.55 -10.65 -23.05
C ASN A 199 -0.54 -10.61 -24.22
N ALA A 200 -1.01 -10.65 -25.46
CA ALA A 200 -0.19 -10.43 -26.65
C ALA A 200 0.00 -8.93 -26.98
N LEU A 201 -0.88 -8.04 -26.50
CA LEU A 201 -0.92 -6.62 -26.91
C LEU A 201 -0.44 -5.63 -25.84
N ILE A 202 -0.72 -5.88 -24.55
CA ILE A 202 -0.50 -4.88 -23.49
C ILE A 202 0.78 -5.12 -22.67
N PRO A 203 1.07 -6.32 -22.14
CA PRO A 203 2.24 -6.56 -21.29
C PRO A 203 3.57 -6.20 -21.99
N GLY A 204 4.53 -5.74 -21.20
CA GLY A 204 5.86 -5.37 -21.72
C GLY A 204 6.58 -4.31 -20.90
N ALA A 205 7.87 -4.17 -21.17
CA ALA A 205 8.77 -3.22 -20.52
C ALA A 205 8.95 -1.92 -21.35
N GLY A 206 9.43 -0.88 -20.67
CA GLY A 206 9.74 0.42 -21.29
C GLY A 206 8.56 1.38 -21.35
N ASN A 207 7.50 1.13 -20.57
CA ASN A 207 6.44 2.10 -20.33
C ASN A 207 7.00 3.24 -19.48
N THR A 208 6.56 4.47 -19.72
CA THR A 208 7.08 5.65 -19.02
C THR A 208 5.96 6.40 -18.32
N GLU A 209 6.34 7.17 -17.31
CA GLU A 209 5.45 7.93 -16.45
C GLU A 209 6.11 9.26 -16.11
N THR A 210 5.30 10.31 -16.12
CA THR A 210 5.67 11.64 -15.63
C THR A 210 4.53 12.12 -14.75
N ILE A 211 4.83 12.45 -13.50
CA ILE A 211 3.87 13.02 -12.57
C ILE A 211 4.46 14.27 -11.94
N THR A 212 3.71 15.36 -12.00
CA THR A 212 4.06 16.62 -11.35
C THR A 212 3.27 16.72 -10.06
N LEU A 213 4.00 16.84 -8.96
CA LEU A 213 3.44 17.18 -7.66
C LEU A 213 3.55 18.68 -7.47
N THR A 214 2.49 19.32 -6.97
CA THR A 214 2.48 20.75 -6.64
C THR A 214 1.84 20.97 -5.27
N ASN A 215 1.94 22.21 -4.75
CA ASN A 215 1.08 22.68 -3.66
C ASN A 215 1.22 21.86 -2.36
N GLY A 216 2.48 21.62 -1.97
CA GLY A 216 2.89 20.86 -0.80
C GLY A 216 2.41 21.50 0.50
N ARG A 217 1.45 20.83 1.15
CA ARG A 217 0.81 21.26 2.40
C ARG A 217 1.15 20.32 3.52
N VAL A 218 1.92 20.79 4.51
CA VAL A 218 2.08 20.06 5.78
C VAL A 218 0.77 20.19 6.56
N VAL A 219 0.22 19.05 6.97
CA VAL A 219 -0.93 18.99 7.89
C VAL A 219 -0.49 18.37 9.20
N SER A 220 -0.85 19.00 10.31
CA SER A 220 -0.60 18.44 11.65
C SER A 220 -1.30 17.09 11.79
N PRO A 221 -0.67 16.08 12.41
CA PRO A 221 -1.40 14.89 12.84
C PRO A 221 -2.49 15.32 13.83
N GLN A 222 -3.70 14.79 13.63
CA GLN A 222 -4.79 14.83 14.62
C GLN A 222 -4.65 13.66 15.61
#